data_AF-A0A1X0NYM3-F1
#
_entry.id   AF-A0A1X0NYM3-F1
#
_cell.length_a   1.000
_cell.length_b   1.000
_cell.length_c   1.000
_cell.angle_alpha   90.00
_cell.angle_beta   90.00
_cell.angle_gamma   90.00
#
_symmetry.space_group_name_H-M   'P 1'
#
loop_
_entity.id
_entity.type
_entity.pdbx_description
1 polymer ?
#
loop_
_entity_poly.entity_id
_entity_poly.type
_entity_poly.pdbx_seq_one_letter_code
_entity_poly.pdbx_strand_id
1 'polypeptide(L)'
;MANNNNNINNSLFVTAVTSFIHNVVAIGACSSEECINSFNSSLFTLPCSPHSCVPVVPLPLASIEEAITAETFPLGMIGRRLCSSFKQLEMFVEEFVGVLFHTAQHTFGCSLSTLLHSLWLLERMQVKNILLQQKNTISLRNASQSMICSKTNNNTEENILSVEFLPPITLGGVPLNESSCGNSNISSNSSSNPIASDDKSKGVPLLLSPTSSDLYSVGPISESEDDTLCRACAGSHVFGVQLWNVQLFLTAALLLSMKVNEDAFVDVDEEVLSRHVGAAAGCDSNLLRCAERCMFEVLWDELKVTEKGQASVMRRLGMGCPSF
;
A
#
# COMPACT_ATOMS: atom_id res chain seq x y z
N MET A 1 -20.23 38.61 -10.09
CA MET A 1 -19.92 38.20 -8.70
C MET A 1 -19.98 36.70 -8.44
N ALA A 2 -20.51 35.85 -9.35
CA ALA A 2 -20.53 34.39 -9.17
C ALA A 2 -19.16 33.68 -9.36
N ASN A 3 -18.22 34.28 -10.11
CA ASN A 3 -16.93 33.64 -10.41
C ASN A 3 -15.97 33.54 -9.21
N ASN A 4 -16.04 34.45 -8.24
CA ASN A 4 -15.09 34.44 -7.11
C ASN A 4 -15.42 33.36 -6.07
N ASN A 5 -16.70 33.01 -5.88
CA ASN A 5 -17.09 31.99 -4.90
C ASN A 5 -16.76 30.57 -5.38
N ASN A 6 -16.85 30.31 -6.69
CA ASN A 6 -16.50 29.00 -7.25
C ASN A 6 -14.98 28.72 -7.15
N ASN A 7 -14.15 29.74 -7.36
CA ASN A 7 -12.68 29.60 -7.26
C ASN A 7 -12.22 29.38 -5.81
N ILE A 8 -12.82 30.06 -4.83
CA ILE A 8 -12.49 29.89 -3.41
C ILE A 8 -12.89 28.49 -2.92
N ASN A 9 -14.08 28.02 -3.31
CA ASN A 9 -14.54 26.68 -2.93
C ASN A 9 -13.70 25.57 -3.56
N ASN A 10 -13.24 25.76 -4.80
CA ASN A 10 -12.34 24.81 -5.46
C ASN A 10 -10.95 24.78 -4.78
N SER A 11 -10.40 25.94 -4.43
CA SER A 11 -9.12 26.02 -3.72
C SER A 11 -9.18 25.32 -2.36
N LEU A 12 -10.22 25.56 -1.55
CA LEU A 12 -10.38 24.90 -0.26
C LEU A 12 -10.55 23.38 -0.39
N PHE A 13 -11.30 22.93 -1.41
CA PHE A 13 -11.45 21.51 -1.68
C PHE A 13 -10.12 20.86 -2.04
N VAL A 14 -9.35 21.46 -2.97
CA VAL A 14 -8.03 20.96 -3.37
C VAL A 14 -7.09 20.86 -2.16
N THR A 15 -6.98 21.91 -1.33
CA THR A 15 -6.15 21.88 -0.13
C THR A 15 -6.57 20.79 0.87
N ALA A 16 -7.87 20.58 1.06
CA ALA A 16 -8.39 19.52 1.93
C ALA A 16 -8.05 18.13 1.37
N VAL A 17 -8.20 17.93 0.05
CA VAL A 17 -7.86 16.69 -0.64
C VAL A 17 -6.36 16.40 -0.56
N THR A 18 -5.52 17.42 -0.76
CA THR A 18 -4.07 17.29 -0.60
C THR A 18 -3.69 16.85 0.80
N SER A 19 -4.28 17.47 1.83
CA SER A 19 -4.07 17.07 3.22
C SER A 19 -4.51 15.63 3.47
N PHE A 20 -5.65 15.22 2.90
CA PHE A 20 -6.12 13.84 2.96
C PHE A 20 -5.13 12.86 2.32
N ILE A 21 -4.60 13.18 1.13
CA ILE A 21 -3.61 12.35 0.44
C ILE A 21 -2.32 12.24 1.25
N HIS A 22 -1.84 13.34 1.84
CA HIS A 22 -0.67 13.30 2.72
C HIS A 22 -0.88 12.37 3.92
N ASN A 23 -2.07 12.38 4.51
CA ASN A 23 -2.41 11.46 5.60
C ASN A 23 -2.42 10.00 5.13
N VAL A 24 -2.96 9.70 3.95
CA VAL A 24 -2.95 8.35 3.36
C VAL A 24 -1.50 7.86 3.22
N VAL A 25 -0.62 8.68 2.62
CA VAL A 25 0.80 8.34 2.45
C VAL A 25 1.50 8.16 3.79
N ALA A 26 1.28 9.07 4.75
CA ALA A 26 1.93 9.03 6.06
C ALA A 26 1.56 7.75 6.85
N ILE A 27 0.30 7.31 6.78
CA ILE A 27 -0.15 6.09 7.44
C ILE A 27 0.49 4.83 6.81
N GLY A 28 0.88 4.90 5.54
CA GLY A 28 1.52 3.81 4.80
C GLY A 28 3.02 3.67 4.96
N ALA A 29 3.64 4.58 5.70
CA ALA A 29 5.08 4.64 5.80
C ALA A 29 5.68 3.55 6.68
N CYS A 30 6.87 3.08 6.29
CA CYS A 30 7.69 2.20 7.10
C CYS A 30 8.35 3.00 8.23
N SER A 31 8.37 2.43 9.44
CA SER A 31 9.07 3.02 10.58
C SER A 31 10.58 2.86 10.55
N SER A 32 11.11 2.05 9.62
CA SER A 32 12.55 1.88 9.43
C SER A 32 13.06 3.00 8.55
N GLU A 33 13.87 3.91 9.11
CA GLU A 33 14.36 5.11 8.41
C GLU A 33 15.16 4.78 7.13
N GLU A 34 15.88 3.66 7.15
CA GLU A 34 16.66 3.13 6.02
C GLU A 34 15.81 2.46 4.94
N CYS A 35 14.53 2.19 5.24
CA CYS A 35 13.62 1.61 4.27
C CYS A 35 13.23 2.67 3.25
N ILE A 36 13.29 2.34 1.97
CA ILE A 36 12.77 3.20 0.91
C ILE A 36 11.32 3.64 1.15
N ASN A 37 10.49 2.79 1.77
CA ASN A 37 9.11 3.09 2.15
C ASN A 37 8.97 3.99 3.40
N SER A 38 10.07 4.53 3.95
CA SER A 38 10.02 5.38 5.14
C SER A 38 9.43 6.75 4.83
N PHE A 39 8.74 7.34 5.82
CA PHE A 39 8.27 8.72 5.71
C PHE A 39 9.44 9.65 6.03
N ASN A 40 9.89 10.43 5.05
CA ASN A 40 10.95 11.42 5.24
C ASN A 40 10.46 12.83 4.88
N SER A 41 9.71 13.49 5.78
CA SER A 41 9.14 14.83 5.53
C SER A 41 10.10 15.88 4.96
N SER A 42 11.42 15.72 5.12
CA SER A 42 12.45 16.63 4.60
C SER A 42 12.76 16.43 3.11
N LEU A 43 12.54 15.22 2.57
CA LEU A 43 12.56 14.95 1.12
C LEU A 43 11.24 15.30 0.44
N PHE A 44 10.23 15.73 1.21
CA PHE A 44 8.83 15.84 0.77
C PHE A 44 8.50 17.20 0.13
N THR A 45 9.51 18.03 -0.10
CA THR A 45 9.36 19.19 -0.97
C THR A 45 9.55 18.74 -2.42
N LEU A 46 8.52 18.09 -2.98
CA LEU A 46 8.27 18.17 -4.42
C LEU A 46 8.20 19.65 -4.81
N PRO A 47 8.51 20.05 -6.06
CA PRO A 47 8.83 19.21 -7.21
C PRO A 47 10.15 18.45 -7.06
N CYS A 48 10.20 17.22 -7.58
CA CYS A 48 11.45 16.48 -7.69
C CYS A 48 12.42 17.30 -8.55
N SER A 49 13.57 17.69 -7.99
CA SER A 49 14.68 18.16 -8.80
C SER A 49 15.08 17.04 -9.77
N PRO A 50 15.45 17.34 -11.03
CA PRO A 50 15.95 16.33 -11.97
C PRO A 50 17.18 15.54 -11.46
N HIS A 51 17.76 15.97 -10.33
CA HIS A 51 18.88 15.32 -9.65
C HIS A 51 18.51 14.66 -8.30
N SER A 52 17.25 14.71 -7.88
CA SER A 52 16.77 14.06 -6.65
C SER A 52 15.94 12.83 -7.02
N CYS A 53 16.54 11.67 -6.81
CA CYS A 53 16.13 10.39 -7.36
C CYS A 53 14.72 9.97 -6.90
N VAL A 54 13.88 9.61 -7.87
CA VAL A 54 12.89 8.56 -7.65
C VAL A 54 13.65 7.37 -7.07
N PRO A 55 13.31 6.90 -5.87
CA PRO A 55 14.16 5.95 -5.18
C PRO A 55 14.02 4.53 -5.75
N VAL A 56 13.14 4.32 -6.73
CA VAL A 56 12.86 3.02 -7.34
C VAL A 56 13.25 3.02 -8.81
N VAL A 57 13.90 1.95 -9.26
CA VAL A 57 14.20 1.73 -10.67
C VAL A 57 12.91 1.41 -11.45
N PRO A 58 12.51 2.25 -12.43
CA PRO A 58 11.30 2.01 -13.21
C PRO A 58 11.28 0.63 -13.87
N LEU A 59 10.10 0.04 -13.97
CA LEU A 59 9.92 -1.23 -14.69
C LEU A 59 10.07 -1.02 -16.20
N PRO A 60 10.73 -1.95 -16.92
CA PRO A 60 10.69 -1.98 -18.38
C PRO A 60 9.25 -2.11 -18.89
N LEU A 61 8.94 -1.49 -20.02
CA LEU A 61 7.60 -1.54 -20.63
C LEU A 61 7.10 -2.97 -20.85
N ALA A 62 7.96 -3.86 -21.34
CA ALA A 62 7.61 -5.26 -21.56
C ALA A 62 7.15 -5.97 -20.28
N SER A 63 7.78 -5.66 -19.13
CA SER A 63 7.37 -6.22 -17.83
C SER A 63 6.03 -5.68 -17.36
N ILE A 64 5.70 -4.43 -17.70
CA ILE A 64 4.40 -3.83 -17.40
C ILE A 64 3.31 -4.50 -18.24
N GLU A 65 3.53 -4.66 -19.54
CA GLU A 65 2.60 -5.30 -20.47
C GLU A 65 2.35 -6.77 -20.11
N GLU A 66 3.41 -7.50 -19.77
CA GLU A 66 3.32 -8.87 -19.25
C GLU A 66 2.50 -8.92 -17.96
N ALA A 67 2.77 -8.02 -17.00
CA ALA A 67 2.03 -7.99 -15.75
C ALA A 67 0.53 -7.68 -15.94
N ILE A 68 0.16 -6.78 -16.85
CA ILE A 68 -1.25 -6.43 -17.13
C ILE A 68 -2.04 -7.65 -17.63
N THR A 69 -1.39 -8.53 -18.41
CA THR A 69 -2.02 -9.68 -19.04
C THR A 69 -1.82 -10.99 -18.27
N ALA A 70 -1.06 -10.96 -17.18
CA ALA A 70 -0.77 -12.13 -16.37
C ALA A 70 -2.04 -12.66 -15.67
N GLU A 71 -2.25 -13.98 -15.74
CA GLU A 71 -3.32 -14.66 -15.02
C GLU A 71 -3.18 -14.50 -13.50
N THR A 72 -1.95 -14.64 -13.00
CA THR A 72 -1.60 -14.36 -11.60
C THR A 72 -0.82 -13.07 -11.53
N PHE A 73 -1.44 -11.99 -11.05
CA PHE A 73 -0.82 -10.68 -10.98
C PHE A 73 0.24 -10.61 -9.87
N PRO A 74 1.52 -10.29 -10.17
CA PRO A 74 2.59 -10.23 -9.17
C PRO A 74 2.56 -8.91 -8.38
N LEU A 75 1.48 -8.72 -7.61
CA LEU A 75 1.09 -7.48 -6.95
C LEU A 75 2.22 -6.78 -6.19
N GLY A 76 2.91 -7.50 -5.29
CA GLY A 76 3.97 -6.92 -4.48
C GLY A 76 5.18 -6.48 -5.32
N MET A 77 5.60 -7.29 -6.29
CA MET A 77 6.76 -6.97 -7.14
C MET A 77 6.49 -5.78 -8.05
N ILE A 78 5.31 -5.74 -8.66
CA ILE A 78 4.94 -4.67 -9.59
C ILE A 78 4.57 -3.40 -8.82
N GLY A 79 3.67 -3.50 -7.84
CA GLY A 79 3.14 -2.35 -7.10
C GLY A 79 4.21 -1.54 -6.37
N ARG A 80 5.28 -2.18 -5.88
CA ARG A 80 6.42 -1.47 -5.26
C ARG A 80 7.28 -0.70 -6.25
N ARG A 81 7.27 -1.11 -7.53
CA ARG A 81 8.08 -0.51 -8.60
C ARG A 81 7.32 0.43 -9.51
N LEU A 82 6.00 0.53 -9.34
CA LEU A 82 5.21 1.56 -9.99
C LEU A 82 5.57 2.93 -9.41
N CYS A 83 5.86 3.86 -10.31
CA CYS A 83 6.21 5.23 -10.01
C CYS A 83 5.41 6.17 -10.91
N SER A 84 5.08 7.34 -10.36
CA SER A 84 4.51 8.45 -11.14
C SER A 84 5.51 8.88 -12.21
N SER A 85 4.98 9.38 -13.33
CA SER A 85 5.84 9.86 -14.41
C SER A 85 6.63 11.09 -13.98
N PHE A 86 7.70 11.41 -14.71
CA PHE A 86 8.46 12.63 -14.49
C PHE A 86 7.56 13.88 -14.49
N LYS A 87 6.65 13.97 -15.48
CA LYS A 87 5.68 15.07 -15.59
C LYS A 87 4.77 15.20 -14.36
N GLN A 88 4.40 14.08 -13.74
CA GLN A 88 3.62 14.09 -12.51
C GLN A 88 4.48 14.59 -11.33
N LEU A 89 5.70 14.07 -11.19
CA LEU A 89 6.62 14.41 -10.10
C LEU A 89 7.20 15.83 -10.18
N GLU A 90 7.14 16.47 -11.34
CA GLU A 90 7.47 17.90 -11.52
C GLU A 90 6.41 18.83 -10.91
N MET A 91 5.26 18.31 -10.47
CA MET A 91 4.18 19.09 -9.88
C MET A 91 4.09 18.81 -8.37
N PHE A 92 3.74 19.86 -7.61
CA PHE A 92 3.29 19.66 -6.23
C PHE A 92 2.01 18.81 -6.21
N VAL A 93 1.81 18.01 -5.16
CA VAL A 93 0.59 17.19 -5.01
C VAL A 93 -0.66 18.07 -5.07
N GLU A 94 -0.64 19.27 -4.48
CA GLU A 94 -1.76 20.22 -4.53
C GLU A 94 -2.09 20.67 -5.95
N GLU A 95 -1.06 21.06 -6.71
CA GLU A 95 -1.21 21.48 -8.10
C GLU A 95 -1.72 20.32 -8.96
N PHE A 96 -1.14 19.13 -8.79
CA PHE A 96 -1.55 17.92 -9.51
C PHE A 96 -3.01 17.57 -9.23
N VAL A 97 -3.44 17.56 -7.96
CA VAL A 97 -4.84 17.31 -7.57
C VAL A 97 -5.77 18.33 -8.21
N GLY A 98 -5.40 19.61 -8.15
CA GLY A 98 -6.16 20.69 -8.77
C GLY A 98 -6.36 20.47 -10.27
N VAL A 99 -5.28 20.17 -11.01
CA VAL A 99 -5.33 19.90 -12.45
C VAL A 99 -6.12 18.63 -12.76
N LEU A 100 -5.87 17.54 -12.04
CA LEU A 100 -6.52 16.24 -12.27
C LEU A 100 -8.03 16.34 -12.05
N PHE A 101 -8.46 16.90 -10.91
CA PHE A 101 -9.88 16.98 -10.57
C PHE A 101 -10.63 18.03 -11.40
N HIS A 102 -10.00 19.16 -11.72
CA HIS A 102 -10.56 20.11 -12.67
C HIS A 102 -10.76 19.45 -14.04
N THR A 103 -9.77 18.73 -14.55
CA THR A 103 -9.87 18.03 -15.84
C THR A 103 -10.93 16.94 -15.80
N ALA A 104 -11.02 16.17 -14.70
CA ALA A 104 -12.07 15.18 -14.49
C ALA A 104 -13.47 15.79 -14.62
N GLN A 105 -13.73 16.92 -13.96
CA GLN A 105 -15.04 17.56 -13.98
C GLN A 105 -15.36 18.21 -15.32
N HIS A 106 -14.40 18.94 -15.91
CA HIS A 106 -14.67 19.77 -17.09
C HIS A 106 -14.50 19.03 -18.42
N THR A 107 -13.56 18.09 -18.51
CA THR A 107 -13.32 17.33 -19.74
C THR A 107 -14.10 16.04 -19.77
N PHE A 108 -14.19 15.36 -18.62
CA PHE A 108 -14.84 14.04 -18.53
C PHE A 108 -16.23 14.09 -17.90
N GLY A 109 -16.67 15.24 -17.38
CA GLY A 109 -18.01 15.37 -16.78
C GLY A 109 -18.16 14.65 -15.44
N CYS A 110 -17.05 14.30 -14.77
CA CYS A 110 -17.10 13.54 -13.52
C CYS A 110 -17.85 14.30 -12.42
N SER A 111 -18.75 13.60 -11.73
CA SER A 111 -19.45 14.11 -10.56
C SER A 111 -18.52 14.25 -9.35
N LEU A 112 -18.93 15.07 -8.37
CA LEU A 112 -18.24 15.13 -7.06
C LEU A 112 -18.23 13.74 -6.38
N SER A 113 -19.29 12.95 -6.56
CA SER A 113 -19.40 11.57 -6.09
C SER A 113 -18.24 10.71 -6.59
N THR A 114 -17.89 10.83 -7.87
CA THR A 114 -16.76 10.12 -8.49
C THR A 114 -15.40 10.59 -7.96
N LEU A 115 -15.23 11.90 -7.73
CA LEU A 115 -14.01 12.41 -7.11
C LEU A 115 -13.85 11.93 -5.66
N LEU A 116 -14.93 11.91 -4.88
CA LEU A 116 -14.90 11.41 -3.51
C LEU A 116 -14.67 9.89 -3.46
N HIS A 117 -15.20 9.17 -4.44
CA HIS A 117 -14.98 7.73 -4.56
C HIS A 117 -13.52 7.40 -4.85
N SER A 118 -12.83 8.17 -5.70
CA SER A 118 -11.42 7.93 -6.00
C SER A 118 -10.53 8.09 -4.76
N LEU A 119 -10.81 9.11 -3.94
CA LEU A 119 -10.13 9.31 -2.65
C LEU A 119 -10.41 8.16 -1.68
N TRP A 120 -11.66 7.69 -1.64
CA TRP A 120 -12.03 6.54 -0.84
C TRP A 120 -11.28 5.27 -1.28
N LEU A 121 -11.22 4.97 -2.57
CA LEU A 121 -10.47 3.82 -3.11
C LEU A 121 -8.98 3.90 -2.75
N LEU A 122 -8.36 5.06 -2.93
CA LEU A 122 -6.95 5.28 -2.60
C LEU A 122 -6.66 4.99 -1.12
N GLU A 123 -7.48 5.52 -0.22
CA GLU A 123 -7.35 5.25 1.22
C GLU A 123 -7.59 3.77 1.55
N ARG A 124 -8.65 3.16 1.01
CA ARG A 124 -8.99 1.76 1.30
C ARG A 124 -7.90 0.82 0.86
N MET A 125 -7.31 1.06 -0.30
CA MET A 125 -6.15 0.29 -0.78
C MET A 125 -5.00 0.38 0.23
N GLN A 126 -4.68 1.60 0.68
CA GLN A 126 -3.60 1.82 1.63
C GLN A 126 -3.87 1.11 2.97
N VAL A 127 -5.08 1.22 3.50
CA VAL A 127 -5.47 0.55 4.75
C VAL A 127 -5.41 -0.97 4.62
N LYS A 128 -5.91 -1.56 3.52
CA LYS A 128 -5.82 -3.01 3.29
C LYS A 128 -4.37 -3.48 3.21
N ASN A 129 -3.53 -2.76 2.49
CA ASN A 129 -2.11 -3.10 2.38
C ASN A 129 -1.41 -3.08 3.75
N ILE A 130 -1.70 -2.09 4.60
CA ILE A 130 -1.15 -2.04 5.97
C ILE A 130 -1.63 -3.23 6.81
N LEU A 131 -2.93 -3.54 6.79
CA LEU A 131 -3.48 -4.65 7.57
C LEU A 131 -2.88 -5.99 7.14
N LEU A 132 -2.70 -6.20 5.84
CA LEU A 132 -2.03 -7.38 5.28
C LEU A 132 -0.56 -7.45 5.72
N GLN A 133 0.17 -6.34 5.68
CA GLN A 133 1.56 -6.28 6.15
C GLN A 133 1.68 -6.57 7.65
N GLN A 134 0.77 -6.03 8.47
CA GLN A 134 0.72 -6.31 9.91
C GLN A 134 0.44 -7.78 10.20
N LYS A 135 -0.53 -8.38 9.50
CA LYS A 135 -0.86 -9.81 9.62
C LYS A 135 0.34 -10.70 9.30
N ASN A 136 1.07 -10.39 8.22
CA ASN A 136 2.28 -11.13 7.84
C ASN A 136 3.39 -10.99 8.88
N THR A 137 3.58 -9.78 9.42
CA THR A 137 4.59 -9.51 10.46
C THR A 137 4.30 -10.30 11.74
N ILE A 138 3.04 -10.36 12.16
CA ILE A 138 2.61 -11.17 13.32
C ILE A 138 2.85 -12.66 13.05
N SER A 139 2.50 -13.15 11.86
CA SER A 139 2.71 -14.55 11.48
C SER A 139 4.19 -14.95 11.52
N LEU A 140 5.08 -14.10 10.98
CA LEU A 140 6.52 -14.32 11.01
C LEU A 140 7.08 -14.35 12.45
N ARG A 141 6.56 -13.48 13.32
CA ARG A 141 6.96 -13.45 14.74
C ARG A 141 6.56 -14.74 15.45
N ASN A 142 5.34 -15.22 15.22
CA ASN A 142 4.83 -16.45 15.83
C ASN A 142 5.61 -17.68 15.34
N ALA A 143 5.93 -17.76 14.04
CA ALA A 143 6.76 -18.83 13.49
C ALA A 143 8.17 -18.85 14.11
N SER A 144 8.77 -17.66 14.27
CA SER A 144 10.10 -17.52 14.88
C SER A 144 10.13 -17.92 16.35
N GLN A 145 9.08 -17.59 17.11
CA GLN A 145 8.95 -18.00 18.52
C GLN A 145 8.75 -19.52 18.67
N SER A 146 7.98 -20.13 17.78
CA SER A 146 7.78 -21.59 17.75
C SER A 146 9.10 -22.34 17.52
N MET A 147 9.93 -21.89 16.57
CA MET A 147 11.26 -22.50 16.33
C MET A 147 12.22 -22.37 17.53
N ILE A 148 12.13 -21.30 18.31
CA ILE A 148 12.97 -21.11 19.50
C ILE A 148 12.51 -22.00 20.66
N CYS A 149 11.19 -22.13 20.90
CA CYS A 149 10.66 -23.04 21.92
C CYS A 149 10.99 -24.51 21.61
N SER A 150 10.90 -24.93 20.35
CA SER A 150 11.22 -26.31 19.95
C SER A 150 12.71 -26.66 20.11
N LYS A 151 13.62 -25.68 20.04
CA LYS A 151 15.06 -25.91 20.28
C LYS A 151 15.43 -25.98 21.77
N THR A 152 14.56 -25.51 22.66
CA THR A 152 14.85 -25.44 24.11
C THR A 152 14.36 -26.67 24.87
N ASN A 153 13.53 -27.52 24.25
CA ASN A 153 12.91 -28.69 24.91
C ASN A 153 13.51 -30.06 24.55
N ASN A 154 14.66 -30.13 23.86
CA ASN A 154 15.29 -31.41 23.49
C ASN A 154 16.11 -32.07 24.61
N ASN A 155 15.81 -31.80 25.89
CA ASN A 155 16.44 -32.45 27.04
C ASN A 155 15.45 -33.26 27.91
N THR A 156 14.30 -33.68 27.39
CA THR A 156 13.50 -34.72 28.07
C THR A 156 12.70 -35.53 27.05
N GLU A 157 12.93 -36.83 27.06
CA GLU A 157 12.29 -37.84 26.21
C GLU A 157 10.76 -37.87 26.39
N GLU A 158 10.04 -38.03 25.27
CA GLU A 158 9.05 -39.11 25.00
C GLU A 158 7.90 -38.64 24.08
N ASN A 159 7.90 -39.23 22.87
CA ASN A 159 6.79 -39.89 22.16
C ASN A 159 5.39 -39.21 21.97
N ILE A 160 5.00 -39.17 20.69
CA ILE A 160 3.67 -39.41 20.07
C ILE A 160 2.96 -38.23 19.35
N LEU A 161 2.97 -38.39 18.02
CA LEU A 161 2.00 -38.12 16.94
C LEU A 161 1.49 -36.71 16.55
N SER A 162 1.86 -36.38 15.30
CA SER A 162 1.01 -35.93 14.19
C SER A 162 0.37 -34.54 14.27
N VAL A 163 0.95 -33.59 13.53
CA VAL A 163 0.24 -32.39 13.05
C VAL A 163 0.24 -32.41 11.52
N GLU A 164 -0.96 -32.56 10.96
CA GLU A 164 -1.23 -32.50 9.53
C GLU A 164 -0.72 -31.21 8.89
N PHE A 165 -0.18 -31.35 7.69
CA PHE A 165 0.14 -30.26 6.78
C PHE A 165 -1.12 -29.44 6.47
N LEU A 166 -1.08 -28.13 6.74
CA LEU A 166 -2.06 -27.19 6.21
C LEU A 166 -1.80 -26.97 4.71
N PRO A 167 -2.82 -27.12 3.83
CA PRO A 167 -2.70 -26.78 2.42
C PRO A 167 -2.77 -25.25 2.19
N PRO A 168 -2.39 -24.75 1.00
CA PRO A 168 -2.38 -23.33 0.70
C PRO A 168 -3.80 -22.73 0.76
N ILE A 169 -3.90 -21.52 1.33
CA ILE A 169 -5.14 -20.76 1.45
C ILE A 169 -5.53 -20.22 0.08
N THR A 170 -6.60 -20.77 -0.50
CA THR A 170 -7.33 -20.16 -1.62
C THR A 170 -8.23 -19.04 -1.10
N LEU A 171 -8.15 -17.87 -1.73
CA LEU A 171 -8.99 -16.72 -1.42
C LEU A 171 -10.34 -16.90 -2.14
N GLY A 172 -11.39 -17.26 -1.39
CA GLY A 172 -12.73 -17.40 -1.95
C GLY A 172 -13.82 -17.59 -0.90
N GLY A 173 -14.49 -16.49 -0.52
CA GLY A 173 -15.94 -16.47 -0.23
C GLY A 173 -16.48 -16.77 1.19
N VAL A 174 -16.83 -15.69 1.90
CA VAL A 174 -18.04 -15.47 2.78
C VAL A 174 -18.15 -16.26 4.11
N PRO A 175 -18.87 -15.77 5.15
CA PRO A 175 -18.77 -14.53 5.92
C PRO A 175 -18.37 -14.80 7.40
N LEU A 176 -17.84 -13.81 8.14
CA LEU A 176 -17.69 -13.93 9.60
C LEU A 176 -18.84 -13.26 10.34
N ASN A 177 -19.57 -14.10 11.05
CA ASN A 177 -20.66 -13.79 11.97
C ASN A 177 -20.07 -13.18 13.26
N GLU A 178 -20.69 -12.12 13.76
CA GLU A 178 -20.35 -11.50 15.04
C GLU A 178 -20.78 -12.42 16.20
N SER A 179 -19.84 -12.73 17.11
CA SER A 179 -20.19 -13.20 18.45
C SER A 179 -19.30 -12.54 19.48
N SER A 180 -19.91 -11.57 20.15
CA SER A 180 -19.54 -10.96 21.42
C SER A 180 -19.25 -12.01 22.49
N CYS A 181 -18.14 -11.85 23.22
CA CYS A 181 -17.99 -12.28 24.60
C CYS A 181 -17.11 -11.26 25.33
N GLY A 182 -17.73 -10.55 26.27
CA GLY A 182 -17.04 -9.71 27.25
C GLY A 182 -16.55 -10.49 28.48
N ASN A 183 -16.04 -9.69 29.41
CA ASN A 183 -15.60 -9.98 30.77
C ASN A 183 -14.28 -10.73 30.94
N SER A 184 -13.45 -10.50 31.95
CA SER A 184 -13.09 -9.38 32.85
C SER A 184 -12.14 -9.99 33.90
N ASN A 185 -11.40 -9.15 34.63
CA ASN A 185 -10.70 -9.41 35.90
C ASN A 185 -9.23 -9.86 35.76
N ILE A 186 -8.26 -8.97 36.05
CA ILE A 186 -7.77 -8.52 37.38
C ILE A 186 -7.02 -9.63 38.11
N SER A 187 -5.69 -9.48 38.19
CA SER A 187 -4.99 -9.53 39.49
C SER A 187 -3.56 -9.01 39.34
N SER A 188 -3.30 -7.92 40.05
CA SER A 188 -2.01 -7.38 40.46
C SER A 188 -1.18 -8.38 41.27
N ASN A 189 0.16 -8.36 41.12
CA ASN A 189 1.05 -8.24 42.26
C ASN A 189 2.48 -7.82 41.89
N SER A 190 3.02 -7.03 42.80
CA SER A 190 4.29 -6.30 42.85
C SER A 190 5.50 -7.17 43.21
N SER A 191 6.71 -6.74 42.82
CA SER A 191 7.77 -6.19 43.71
C SER A 191 9.21 -6.60 43.37
N SER A 192 10.08 -5.57 43.28
CA SER A 192 11.48 -5.44 43.74
C SER A 192 12.63 -6.29 43.15
N ASN A 193 13.47 -5.64 42.31
CA ASN A 193 14.93 -5.32 42.38
C ASN A 193 15.94 -6.30 43.08
N PRO A 194 17.26 -6.08 42.92
CA PRO A 194 18.16 -6.34 41.78
C PRO A 194 19.34 -7.24 42.20
N ILE A 195 20.27 -7.65 41.33
CA ILE A 195 21.68 -7.96 41.69
C ILE A 195 22.52 -7.98 40.40
N ALA A 196 23.65 -7.29 40.47
CA ALA A 196 24.71 -7.23 39.46
C ALA A 196 25.72 -8.35 39.67
N SER A 197 26.35 -8.81 38.59
CA SER A 197 27.74 -9.29 38.60
C SER A 197 28.30 -9.38 37.18
N ASP A 198 29.36 -8.63 36.96
CA ASP A 198 30.36 -8.81 35.90
C ASP A 198 30.95 -10.23 35.93
N ASP A 199 31.21 -10.82 34.77
CA ASP A 199 32.49 -11.51 34.60
C ASP A 199 32.96 -11.57 33.15
N LYS A 200 34.24 -11.24 32.98
CA LYS A 200 35.00 -11.27 31.72
C LYS A 200 35.66 -12.64 31.57
N SER A 201 35.49 -13.31 30.44
CA SER A 201 36.48 -14.29 29.98
C SER A 201 36.73 -14.20 28.48
N LYS A 202 38.01 -14.05 28.14
CA LYS A 202 38.58 -14.02 26.80
C LYS A 202 38.69 -15.45 26.21
N GLY A 203 38.52 -15.57 24.88
CA GLY A 203 39.57 -16.19 24.06
C GLY A 203 39.26 -17.46 23.23
N VAL A 204 38.87 -17.24 21.95
CA VAL A 204 39.37 -17.82 20.67
C VAL A 204 39.23 -19.36 20.39
N PRO A 205 39.44 -19.85 19.15
CA PRO A 205 38.40 -20.16 18.16
C PRO A 205 38.32 -21.65 17.79
N LEU A 206 37.16 -22.14 17.36
CA LEU A 206 37.09 -23.41 16.62
C LEU A 206 36.15 -23.31 15.42
N LEU A 207 36.80 -23.30 14.24
CA LEU A 207 36.25 -23.73 12.96
C LEU A 207 35.75 -25.18 13.08
N LEU A 208 34.59 -25.47 12.48
CA LEU A 208 34.41 -26.45 11.40
C LEU A 208 32.90 -26.70 11.18
N SER A 209 32.45 -26.41 9.95
CA SER A 209 31.18 -26.86 9.39
C SER A 209 31.14 -28.40 9.31
N PRO A 210 29.95 -29.00 9.20
CA PRO A 210 29.58 -29.50 7.87
C PRO A 210 28.13 -29.22 7.46
N THR A 211 28.03 -29.00 6.15
CA THR A 211 26.90 -29.05 5.23
C THR A 211 25.68 -29.88 5.68
N SER A 212 24.51 -29.23 5.70
CA SER A 212 23.23 -29.87 5.37
C SER A 212 22.47 -28.92 4.45
N SER A 213 22.36 -29.35 3.20
CA SER A 213 21.79 -28.64 2.06
C SER A 213 20.31 -29.00 1.91
N ASP A 214 19.43 -28.14 2.41
CA ASP A 214 18.04 -28.10 1.93
C ASP A 214 17.91 -26.94 0.95
N LEU A 215 17.93 -27.31 -0.33
CA LEU A 215 17.75 -26.46 -1.49
C LEU A 215 16.30 -25.95 -1.55
N TYR A 216 16.03 -24.77 -0.98
CA TYR A 216 15.06 -23.89 -1.62
C TYR A 216 15.80 -23.22 -2.77
N SER A 217 15.61 -23.76 -3.98
CA SER A 217 16.06 -23.16 -5.22
C SER A 217 15.24 -21.88 -5.47
N VAL A 218 15.69 -20.78 -4.86
CA VAL A 218 15.40 -19.44 -5.33
C VAL A 218 16.41 -19.23 -6.46
N GLY A 219 15.94 -19.17 -7.71
CA GLY A 219 16.79 -18.87 -8.86
C GLY A 219 17.55 -17.55 -8.66
N PRO A 220 18.62 -17.30 -9.44
CA PRO A 220 19.41 -16.09 -9.26
C PRO A 220 18.57 -14.88 -9.65
N ILE A 221 18.02 -14.20 -8.64
CA ILE A 221 17.55 -12.83 -8.79
C ILE A 221 18.83 -12.03 -8.98
N SER A 222 19.06 -11.48 -10.17
CA SER A 222 20.17 -10.55 -10.36
C SER A 222 19.96 -9.38 -9.40
N GLU A 223 20.86 -9.26 -8.43
CA GLU A 223 20.96 -8.16 -7.48
C GLU A 223 21.23 -6.86 -8.26
N SER A 224 20.17 -6.08 -8.50
CA SER A 224 20.32 -4.63 -8.56
C SER A 224 20.29 -4.15 -7.12
N GLU A 225 21.44 -3.73 -6.59
CA GLU A 225 21.67 -3.34 -5.19
C GLU A 225 20.91 -2.07 -4.71
N ASP A 226 19.97 -1.52 -5.47
CA ASP A 226 19.48 -0.13 -5.25
C ASP A 226 18.05 0.01 -4.70
N ASP A 227 17.40 -1.05 -4.21
CA ASP A 227 16.12 -0.92 -3.49
C ASP A 227 16.30 -1.37 -2.02
N THR A 228 16.70 -0.45 -1.13
CA THR A 228 16.86 -0.75 0.31
C THR A 228 15.50 -0.89 1.01
N LEU A 229 14.72 -1.90 0.63
CA LEU A 229 13.56 -2.31 1.42
C LEU A 229 14.04 -2.99 2.70
N CYS A 230 13.46 -2.62 3.84
CA CYS A 230 13.69 -3.41 5.06
C CYS A 230 13.16 -4.84 4.87
N ARG A 231 13.67 -5.81 5.65
CA ARG A 231 13.28 -7.23 5.56
C ARG A 231 11.75 -7.44 5.57
N ALA A 232 11.02 -6.66 6.37
CA ALA A 232 9.57 -6.75 6.45
C ALA A 232 8.87 -6.26 5.17
N CYS A 233 9.37 -5.18 4.55
CA CYS A 233 8.83 -4.66 3.30
C CYS A 233 9.24 -5.52 2.09
N ALA A 234 10.47 -6.04 2.06
CA ALA A 234 10.96 -6.90 0.99
C ALA A 234 10.21 -8.24 0.92
N GLY A 235 9.94 -8.85 2.08
CA GLY A 235 9.20 -10.11 2.18
C GLY A 235 7.66 -9.96 2.09
N SER A 236 7.15 -8.75 1.87
CA SER A 236 5.71 -8.52 1.80
C SER A 236 5.18 -8.74 0.39
N HIS A 237 3.97 -9.28 0.26
CA HIS A 237 3.23 -9.35 -1.00
C HIS A 237 2.43 -8.07 -1.30
N VAL A 238 2.47 -7.09 -0.39
CA VAL A 238 1.80 -5.80 -0.57
C VAL A 238 2.77 -4.70 -0.99
N PHE A 239 2.21 -3.57 -1.40
CA PHE A 239 2.92 -2.33 -1.69
C PHE A 239 2.28 -1.18 -0.90
N GLY A 240 2.99 -0.07 -0.76
CA GLY A 240 2.46 1.15 -0.16
C GLY A 240 2.24 2.24 -1.21
N VAL A 241 1.24 3.08 -0.99
CA VAL A 241 1.16 4.40 -1.59
C VAL A 241 2.21 5.27 -0.91
N GLN A 242 3.09 5.79 -1.72
CA GLN A 242 4.25 6.60 -1.34
C GLN A 242 4.25 7.86 -2.18
N LEU A 243 5.00 8.87 -1.78
CA LEU A 243 5.00 10.14 -2.52
C LEU A 243 5.38 10.00 -4.00
N TRP A 244 6.32 9.11 -4.34
CA TRP A 244 6.74 8.92 -5.72
C TRP A 244 5.69 8.20 -6.58
N ASN A 245 4.68 7.56 -6.01
CA ASN A 245 3.66 6.82 -6.78
C ASN A 245 2.21 7.30 -6.53
N VAL A 246 1.99 8.22 -5.58
CA VAL A 246 0.64 8.63 -5.17
C VAL A 246 -0.16 9.30 -6.28
N GLN A 247 0.50 10.06 -7.16
CA GLN A 247 -0.17 10.73 -8.28
C GLN A 247 -0.66 9.71 -9.31
N LEU A 248 0.16 8.68 -9.61
CA LEU A 248 -0.25 7.55 -10.45
C LEU A 248 -1.41 6.78 -9.83
N PHE A 249 -1.34 6.44 -8.54
CA PHE A 249 -2.41 5.70 -7.87
C PHE A 249 -3.69 6.53 -7.68
N LEU A 250 -3.59 7.84 -7.47
CA LEU A 250 -4.76 8.73 -7.48
C LEU A 250 -5.42 8.76 -8.87
N THR A 251 -4.61 8.79 -9.93
CA THR A 251 -5.12 8.73 -11.31
C THR A 251 -5.81 7.38 -11.59
N ALA A 252 -5.22 6.28 -11.15
CA ALA A 252 -5.82 4.94 -11.26
C ALA A 252 -7.12 4.83 -10.47
N ALA A 253 -7.17 5.40 -9.26
CA ALA A 253 -8.37 5.42 -8.43
C ALA A 253 -9.50 6.23 -9.10
N LEU A 254 -9.14 7.34 -9.76
CA LEU A 254 -10.08 8.15 -10.53
C LEU A 254 -10.60 7.38 -11.74
N LEU A 255 -9.71 6.74 -12.51
CA LEU A 255 -10.09 5.90 -13.65
C LEU A 255 -11.08 4.79 -13.24
N LEU A 256 -10.78 4.06 -12.15
CA LEU A 256 -11.69 3.05 -11.60
C LEU A 256 -13.02 3.66 -11.17
N SER A 257 -13.00 4.82 -10.53
CA SER A 257 -14.22 5.50 -10.10
C SER A 257 -15.08 5.94 -11.28
N MET A 258 -14.46 6.39 -12.38
CA MET A 258 -15.16 6.73 -13.62
C MET A 258 -15.85 5.50 -14.22
N LYS A 259 -15.13 4.37 -14.32
CA LYS A 259 -15.69 3.11 -14.83
C LYS A 259 -16.86 2.58 -14.00
N VAL A 260 -16.86 2.81 -12.69
CA VAL A 260 -17.88 2.29 -11.77
C VAL A 260 -19.10 3.19 -11.65
N ASN A 261 -18.91 4.52 -11.66
CA ASN A 261 -19.96 5.46 -11.25
C ASN A 261 -20.57 6.29 -12.37
N GLU A 262 -19.88 6.44 -13.49
CA GLU A 262 -20.32 7.35 -14.54
C GLU A 262 -20.87 6.53 -15.70
N ASP A 263 -22.20 6.52 -15.84
CA ASP A 263 -22.91 5.78 -16.89
C ASP A 263 -22.39 6.13 -18.30
N ALA A 264 -21.86 7.35 -18.47
CA ALA A 264 -21.28 7.83 -19.73
C ALA A 264 -20.07 7.00 -20.22
N PHE A 265 -19.43 6.21 -19.35
CA PHE A 265 -18.25 5.40 -19.70
C PHE A 265 -18.54 3.91 -19.82
N VAL A 266 -19.79 3.46 -19.63
CA VAL A 266 -20.16 2.03 -19.67
C VAL A 266 -19.83 1.40 -21.02
N ASP A 267 -20.05 2.12 -22.12
CA ASP A 267 -19.82 1.63 -23.50
C ASP A 267 -18.48 2.09 -24.10
N VAL A 268 -17.65 2.80 -23.32
CA VAL A 268 -16.37 3.31 -23.81
C VAL A 268 -15.31 2.22 -23.71
N ASP A 269 -14.56 2.00 -24.79
CA ASP A 269 -13.42 1.09 -24.80
C ASP A 269 -12.42 1.45 -23.67
N GLU A 270 -12.10 0.47 -22.83
CA GLU A 270 -11.30 0.69 -21.63
C GLU A 270 -9.89 1.20 -21.92
N GLU A 271 -9.30 0.79 -23.04
CA GLU A 271 -7.96 1.23 -23.44
C GLU A 271 -8.00 2.67 -23.93
N VAL A 272 -9.06 3.03 -24.66
CA VAL A 272 -9.31 4.41 -25.08
C VAL A 272 -9.50 5.30 -23.86
N LEU A 273 -10.32 4.92 -22.88
CA LEU A 273 -10.51 5.71 -21.66
C LEU A 273 -9.21 5.88 -20.88
N SER A 274 -8.48 4.78 -20.67
CA SER A 274 -7.19 4.78 -19.96
C SER A 274 -6.16 5.69 -20.66
N ARG A 275 -6.13 5.69 -21.99
CA ARG A 275 -5.24 6.57 -22.77
C ARG A 275 -5.59 8.04 -22.59
N HIS A 276 -6.87 8.40 -22.61
CA HIS A 276 -7.30 9.80 -22.43
C HIS A 276 -7.04 10.29 -21.00
N VAL A 277 -7.37 9.48 -20.00
CA VAL A 277 -7.11 9.82 -18.59
C VAL A 277 -5.61 9.90 -18.31
N GLY A 278 -4.82 8.95 -18.84
CA GLY A 278 -3.37 8.97 -18.74
C GLY A 278 -2.74 10.22 -19.37
N ALA A 279 -3.16 10.57 -20.59
CA ALA A 279 -2.69 11.79 -21.26
C ALA A 279 -3.04 13.06 -20.46
N ALA A 280 -4.25 13.15 -19.90
CA ALA A 280 -4.68 14.25 -19.05
C ALA A 280 -3.87 14.34 -17.75
N ALA A 281 -3.58 13.21 -17.11
CA ALA A 281 -2.78 13.13 -15.89
C ALA A 281 -1.26 13.18 -16.15
N GLY A 282 -0.83 13.17 -17.40
CA GLY A 282 0.58 13.16 -17.76
C GLY A 282 1.31 11.84 -17.50
N CYS A 283 0.62 10.70 -17.50
CA CYS A 283 1.22 9.38 -17.35
C CYS A 283 0.98 8.46 -18.57
N ASP A 284 1.84 7.46 -18.70
CA ASP A 284 1.71 6.42 -19.72
C ASP A 284 0.50 5.53 -19.45
N SER A 285 -0.22 5.13 -20.51
CA SER A 285 -1.45 4.36 -20.37
C SER A 285 -1.22 2.94 -19.83
N ASN A 286 -0.08 2.31 -20.15
CA ASN A 286 0.23 0.98 -19.62
C ASN A 286 0.60 1.08 -18.14
N LEU A 287 1.39 2.09 -17.74
CA LEU A 287 1.62 2.36 -16.31
C LEU A 287 0.31 2.60 -15.55
N LEU A 288 -0.61 3.38 -16.12
CA LEU A 288 -1.91 3.64 -15.51
C LEU A 288 -2.75 2.37 -15.37
N ARG A 289 -2.85 1.55 -16.42
CA ARG A 289 -3.56 0.26 -16.36
C ARG A 289 -2.95 -0.72 -15.37
N CYS A 290 -1.62 -0.70 -15.24
CA CYS A 290 -0.91 -1.51 -14.28
C CYS A 290 -1.19 -1.08 -12.83
N ALA A 291 -1.24 0.24 -12.58
CA ALA A 291 -1.66 0.80 -11.29
C ALA A 291 -3.13 0.51 -10.99
N GLU A 292 -4.02 0.65 -11.98
CA GLU A 292 -5.42 0.24 -11.90
C GLU A 292 -5.54 -1.24 -11.51
N ARG A 293 -4.79 -2.14 -12.16
CA ARG A 293 -4.80 -3.55 -11.82
C ARG A 293 -4.31 -3.79 -10.39
N CYS A 294 -3.26 -3.10 -9.94
CA CYS A 294 -2.81 -3.17 -8.55
C CYS A 294 -3.94 -2.79 -7.57
N MET A 295 -4.68 -1.71 -7.84
CA MET A 295 -5.81 -1.31 -6.98
C MET A 295 -6.90 -2.37 -6.98
N PHE A 296 -7.24 -2.88 -8.16
CA PHE A 296 -8.28 -3.86 -8.36
C PHE A 296 -8.00 -5.18 -7.65
N GLU A 297 -6.76 -5.67 -7.66
CA GLU A 297 -6.35 -6.87 -6.92
C GLU A 297 -6.47 -6.68 -5.39
N VAL A 298 -6.18 -5.48 -4.88
CA VAL A 298 -6.31 -5.19 -3.45
C VAL A 298 -7.78 -5.01 -3.04
N LEU A 299 -8.60 -4.46 -3.93
CA LEU A 299 -9.96 -3.98 -3.64
C LEU A 299 -11.06 -4.77 -4.32
N TRP A 300 -10.80 -5.95 -4.90
CA TRP A 300 -11.75 -6.69 -5.74
C TRP A 300 -13.18 -6.80 -5.15
N ASP A 301 -13.28 -6.97 -3.84
CA ASP A 301 -14.54 -7.10 -3.08
C ASP A 301 -15.19 -5.77 -2.65
N GLU A 302 -14.50 -4.64 -2.85
CA GLU A 302 -14.84 -3.33 -2.29
C GLU A 302 -14.79 -2.18 -3.33
N LEU A 303 -14.97 -2.45 -4.62
CA LEU A 303 -14.95 -1.39 -5.65
C LEU A 303 -16.24 -0.57 -5.72
N LYS A 304 -17.31 -1.03 -5.07
CA LYS A 304 -18.62 -0.34 -5.13
C LYS A 304 -18.62 0.89 -4.23
N VAL A 305 -19.11 2.00 -4.76
CA VAL A 305 -19.45 3.17 -3.97
C VAL A 305 -20.44 2.80 -2.88
N THR A 306 -20.12 3.19 -1.65
CA THR A 306 -21.07 3.20 -0.55
C THR A 306 -21.29 4.63 -0.10
N GLU A 307 -22.54 5.01 0.17
CA GLU A 307 -22.87 6.33 0.74
C GLU A 307 -22.09 6.57 2.04
N LYS A 308 -21.91 5.52 2.84
CA LYS A 308 -21.09 5.54 4.07
C LYS A 308 -19.63 5.87 3.77
N GLY A 309 -19.05 5.27 2.73
CA GLY A 309 -17.67 5.54 2.30
C GLY A 309 -17.49 7.00 1.87
N GLN A 310 -18.41 7.51 1.05
CA GLN A 310 -18.38 8.90 0.61
C GLN A 310 -18.59 9.89 1.77
N ALA A 311 -19.55 9.63 2.65
CA ALA A 311 -19.77 10.45 3.84
C ALA A 311 -18.54 10.47 4.77
N SER A 312 -17.83 9.34 4.87
CA SER A 312 -16.57 9.26 5.62
C SER A 312 -15.47 10.13 5.01
N VAL A 313 -15.33 10.13 3.68
CA VAL A 313 -14.37 11.02 2.98
C VAL A 313 -14.77 12.47 3.17
N MET A 314 -16.03 12.86 2.89
CA MET A 314 -16.50 14.23 3.06
C MET A 314 -16.24 14.78 4.46
N ARG A 315 -16.54 13.99 5.50
CA ARG A 315 -16.28 14.37 6.89
C ARG A 315 -14.80 14.67 7.15
N ARG A 316 -13.89 13.85 6.61
CA ARG A 316 -12.43 14.03 6.77
C ARG A 316 -11.86 15.18 5.94
N LEU A 317 -12.52 15.50 4.82
CA LEU A 317 -12.24 16.72 4.06
C LEU A 317 -12.79 17.99 4.74
N GLY A 318 -13.52 17.86 5.86
CA GLY A 318 -14.18 19.00 6.52
C GLY A 318 -15.37 19.56 5.73
N MET A 319 -15.87 18.82 4.73
CA MET A 319 -17.09 19.17 4.01
C MET A 319 -18.27 18.76 4.89
N GLY A 320 -19.12 19.73 5.24
CA GLY A 320 -20.31 19.46 6.05
C GLY A 320 -21.14 18.33 5.43
N CYS A 321 -21.50 17.32 6.22
CA CYS A 321 -22.48 16.35 5.76
C CYS A 321 -23.79 17.11 5.49
N PRO A 322 -24.43 16.94 4.32
CA PRO A 322 -25.81 17.38 4.18
C PRO A 322 -26.59 16.71 5.31
N SER A 323 -27.25 17.52 6.12
CA SER A 323 -28.10 17.05 7.20
C SER A 323 -29.20 16.21 6.56
N PHE A 324 -29.15 14.89 6.76
CA PHE A 324 -30.26 14.00 6.43
C PHE A 324 -31.35 14.14 7.49
#